data_AF-A0A9N9TAA0-F1
#
_entry.id   AF-A0A9N9TAA0-F1
#
_cell.length_a   1.000
_cell.length_b   1.000
_cell.length_c   1.000
_cell.angle_alpha   90.00
_cell.angle_beta   90.00
_cell.angle_gamma   90.00
#
_symmetry.space_group_name_H-M   'P 1'
#
loop_
_entity.id
_entity.type
_entity.pdbx_description
1 polymer ?
#
loop_
_entity_poly.entity_id
_entity_poly.type
_entity_poly.pdbx_seq_one_letter_code
_entity_poly.pdbx_strand_id
1 'polypeptide(L)'
;MMEFLQFSGTMGDSRFPRSSKEKRRKSYNFEGDFVISVKQRNQANARERDRTHSVNIAFSTLRTLIPTEPKDRKLSKIETLRLASSYISHLGTQLIAGPIEQPCLSFVKEGRHQVCTFCIAHKKNNVRNVLIRKLFYLKNYFVEIGE
;
A
#
# COMPACT_ATOMS: atom_id res chain seq x y z
N MET A 1 7.24 34.63 38.51
CA MET A 1 6.47 35.90 38.48
C MET A 1 5.89 36.02 37.08
N MET A 2 4.57 35.86 36.96
CA MET A 2 3.58 36.96 36.83
C MET A 2 3.66 37.55 35.41
N GLU A 3 2.61 37.68 34.61
CA GLU A 3 1.20 38.02 34.88
C GLU A 3 0.30 37.30 33.84
N PHE A 4 -0.85 36.72 34.16
CA PHE A 4 -2.13 37.39 34.49
C PHE A 4 -2.54 38.49 33.50
N LEU A 5 -3.43 38.13 32.57
CA LEU A 5 -4.43 39.09 32.11
C LEU A 5 -5.81 38.45 32.26
N GLN A 6 -6.55 39.07 33.19
CA GLN A 6 -7.97 38.96 33.43
C GLN A 6 -8.78 39.25 32.16
N PHE A 7 -9.78 38.43 31.89
CA PHE A 7 -11.01 38.91 31.27
C PHE A 7 -12.21 38.38 32.03
N SER A 8 -12.78 39.27 32.85
CA SER A 8 -14.08 39.18 33.49
C SER A 8 -15.18 39.34 32.43
N GLY A 9 -15.97 38.29 32.21
CA GLY A 9 -17.18 38.32 31.40
C GLY A 9 -18.40 37.91 32.23
N THR A 10 -19.34 38.84 32.34
CA THR A 10 -20.48 38.90 33.25
C THR A 10 -21.61 37.91 32.94
N MET A 11 -22.36 37.59 34.00
CA MET A 11 -23.66 36.92 34.01
C MET A 11 -24.60 37.36 32.88
N GLY A 12 -25.18 36.38 32.20
CA GLY A 12 -26.29 36.53 31.26
C GLY A 12 -27.17 35.27 31.36
N ASP A 13 -28.09 35.28 32.31
CA ASP A 13 -29.08 34.25 32.55
C ASP A 13 -30.22 34.35 31.51
N SER A 14 -30.55 33.24 30.84
CA SER A 14 -31.73 33.13 29.98
C SER A 14 -32.10 31.66 29.72
N ARG A 15 -32.81 31.09 30.68
CA ARG A 15 -33.99 30.21 30.48
C ARG A 15 -33.84 29.01 29.54
N PHE A 16 -33.40 27.89 30.10
CA PHE A 16 -33.71 26.56 29.56
C PHE A 16 -35.21 26.25 29.73
N PRO A 17 -35.96 25.85 28.68
CA PRO A 17 -37.34 25.42 28.85
C PRO A 17 -37.38 24.04 29.52
N ARG A 18 -37.92 24.00 30.75
CA ARG A 18 -38.38 22.75 31.38
C ARG A 18 -39.59 22.23 30.59
N SER A 19 -39.36 21.23 29.74
CA SER A 19 -40.43 20.36 29.26
C SER A 19 -40.67 19.24 30.27
N SER A 20 -41.61 19.46 31.17
CA SER A 20 -42.21 18.41 31.99
C SER A 20 -43.06 17.52 31.10
N LYS A 21 -42.49 16.40 30.62
CA LYS A 21 -43.26 15.30 30.04
C LYS A 21 -42.81 13.98 30.66
N GLU A 22 -43.68 13.48 31.53
CA GLU A 22 -43.95 12.08 31.81
C GLU A 22 -42.73 11.14 31.79
N LYS A 23 -42.13 10.91 32.96
CA LYS A 23 -41.21 9.77 33.17
C LYS A 23 -41.99 8.46 33.09
N ARG A 24 -42.31 8.01 31.86
CA ARG A 24 -42.48 6.57 31.60
C ARG A 24 -41.10 5.95 31.84
N ARG A 25 -40.90 5.39 33.03
CA ARG A 25 -39.72 4.57 33.36
C ARG A 25 -39.70 3.36 32.41
N LYS A 26 -39.15 3.53 31.20
CA LYS A 26 -38.67 2.38 30.42
C LYS A 26 -37.53 1.81 31.25
N SER A 27 -37.71 0.59 31.75
CA SER A 27 -36.63 -0.22 32.28
C SER A 27 -35.66 -0.46 31.13
N TYR A 28 -34.68 0.41 30.95
CA TYR A 28 -33.56 0.14 30.07
C TYR A 28 -32.86 -1.06 30.70
N ASN A 29 -32.97 -2.23 30.06
CA ASN A 29 -32.10 -3.37 30.32
C ASN A 29 -30.68 -2.91 29.96
N PHE A 30 -30.05 -2.18 30.87
CA PHE A 30 -28.75 -1.54 30.67
C PHE A 30 -27.67 -2.57 30.30
N GLU A 31 -27.81 -3.80 30.81
CA GLU A 31 -26.95 -4.93 30.46
C GLU A 31 -27.19 -5.44 29.03
N GLY A 32 -28.44 -5.47 28.55
CA GLY A 32 -28.79 -5.91 27.20
C GLY A 32 -28.35 -4.92 26.12
N ASP A 33 -28.56 -3.63 26.35
CA ASP A 33 -28.12 -2.57 25.43
C ASP A 33 -26.59 -2.46 25.37
N PHE A 34 -25.89 -2.64 26.50
CA PHE A 34 -24.43 -2.69 26.52
C PHE A 34 -23.88 -3.91 25.76
N VAL A 35 -24.46 -5.10 25.95
CA VAL A 35 -24.04 -6.32 25.23
C VAL A 35 -24.32 -6.22 23.73
N ILE A 36 -25.46 -5.66 23.32
CA ILE A 36 -25.77 -5.41 21.90
C ILE A 36 -24.78 -4.40 21.30
N SER A 37 -24.48 -3.31 22.01
CA SER A 37 -23.47 -2.31 21.60
C SER A 37 -22.08 -2.93 21.45
N VAL A 38 -21.65 -3.79 22.38
CA VAL A 38 -20.38 -4.50 22.30
C VAL A 38 -20.35 -5.48 21.12
N LYS A 39 -21.43 -6.22 20.87
CA LYS A 39 -21.54 -7.14 19.72
C LYS A 39 -21.49 -6.39 18.39
N GLN A 40 -22.18 -5.27 18.27
CA GLN A 40 -22.15 -4.41 17.07
C GLN A 40 -20.75 -3.82 16.85
N ARG A 41 -20.08 -3.35 17.91
CA ARG A 41 -18.69 -2.88 17.85
C ARG A 41 -17.74 -3.99 17.42
N ASN A 42 -17.86 -5.19 17.98
CA ASN A 42 -17.03 -6.33 17.60
C ASN A 42 -17.25 -6.72 16.14
N GLN A 43 -18.50 -6.68 15.65
CA GLN A 43 -18.83 -6.94 14.24
C GLN A 43 -18.28 -5.85 13.32
N ALA A 44 -18.31 -4.58 13.73
CA ALA A 44 -17.68 -3.48 13.00
C ALA A 44 -16.16 -3.65 12.94
N ASN A 45 -15.52 -3.99 14.07
CA ASN A 45 -14.08 -4.23 14.15
C ASN A 45 -13.66 -5.44 13.29
N ALA A 46 -14.48 -6.50 13.24
CA ALA A 46 -14.24 -7.64 12.36
C ALA A 46 -14.23 -7.21 10.89
N ARG A 47 -15.25 -6.45 10.46
CA ARG A 47 -15.34 -5.91 9.09
C ARG A 47 -14.15 -5.01 8.75
N GLU A 48 -13.69 -4.18 9.67
CA GLU A 48 -12.53 -3.32 9.44
C GLU A 48 -11.22 -4.11 9.33
N ARG A 49 -11.08 -5.20 10.10
CA ARG A 49 -9.95 -6.13 9.94
C ARG A 49 -9.96 -6.78 8.55
N ASP A 50 -11.12 -7.22 8.07
CA ASP A 50 -11.25 -7.84 6.74
C ASP A 50 -10.91 -6.83 5.63
N ARG A 51 -11.42 -5.59 5.75
CA ARG A 51 -11.09 -4.48 4.83
C ARG A 51 -9.58 -4.21 4.80
N THR A 52 -8.96 -4.12 5.98
CA THR A 52 -7.51 -3.90 6.10
C THR A 52 -6.71 -5.08 5.56
N HIS A 53 -7.18 -6.31 5.78
CA HIS A 53 -6.57 -7.52 5.24
C HIS A 53 -6.58 -7.51 3.71
N SER A 54 -7.72 -7.18 3.08
CA SER A 54 -7.83 -7.03 1.63
C SER A 54 -6.83 -6.00 1.07
N VAL A 55 -6.66 -4.86 1.75
CA VAL A 55 -5.67 -3.84 1.33
C VAL A 55 -4.24 -4.37 1.45
N ASN A 56 -3.93 -5.12 2.51
CA ASN A 56 -2.60 -5.68 2.71
C ASN A 56 -2.27 -6.79 1.68
N ILE A 57 -3.27 -7.57 1.25
CA ILE A 57 -3.11 -8.53 0.13
C ILE A 57 -2.75 -7.77 -1.13
N ALA A 58 -3.52 -6.73 -1.50
CA ALA A 58 -3.24 -5.92 -2.69
C ALA A 58 -1.82 -5.29 -2.65
N PHE A 59 -1.39 -4.78 -1.49
CA PHE A 59 -0.02 -4.30 -1.30
C PHE A 59 1.03 -5.40 -1.48
N SER A 60 0.74 -6.62 -1.05
CA SER A 60 1.66 -7.76 -1.19
C SER A 60 1.78 -8.17 -2.66
N THR A 61 0.67 -8.24 -3.39
CA THR A 61 0.67 -8.45 -4.84
C THR A 61 1.42 -7.34 -5.57
N LEU A 62 1.24 -6.07 -5.18
CA LEU A 62 1.99 -4.97 -5.80
C LEU A 62 3.51 -5.14 -5.61
N ARG A 63 3.97 -5.58 -4.43
CA ARG A 63 5.40 -5.83 -4.18
C ARG A 63 5.99 -6.89 -5.10
N THR A 64 5.25 -7.94 -5.45
CA THR A 64 5.77 -9.00 -6.32
C THR A 64 5.94 -8.56 -7.77
N LEU A 65 5.20 -7.52 -8.18
CA LEU A 65 5.29 -6.94 -9.53
C LEU A 65 6.43 -5.92 -9.68
N ILE A 66 6.94 -5.37 -8.58
CA ILE A 66 8.02 -4.37 -8.60
C ILE A 66 9.38 -5.08 -8.74
N PRO A 67 10.18 -4.77 -9.78
CA PRO A 67 11.50 -5.37 -9.93
C PRO A 67 12.49 -4.80 -8.89
N THR A 68 12.95 -5.64 -7.96
CA THR A 68 14.00 -5.30 -6.98
C THR A 68 15.21 -6.24 -7.05
N GLU A 69 16.36 -5.74 -6.60
CA GLU A 69 17.54 -6.56 -6.30
C GLU A 69 17.91 -6.31 -4.82
N PRO A 70 17.89 -7.34 -3.96
CA PRO A 70 17.48 -8.72 -4.23
C PRO A 70 15.94 -8.86 -4.43
N LYS A 71 15.47 -9.98 -5.01
CA LYS A 71 14.05 -10.21 -5.36
C LYS A 71 13.13 -10.25 -4.15
N ASP A 72 13.67 -10.60 -2.99
CA ASP A 72 13.00 -10.73 -1.70
C ASP A 72 13.17 -9.47 -0.83
N ARG A 73 13.64 -8.35 -1.41
CA ARG A 73 13.75 -7.08 -0.69
C ARG A 73 12.39 -6.70 -0.09
N LYS A 74 12.35 -6.58 1.23
CA LYS A 74 11.16 -6.11 1.95
C LYS A 74 10.99 -4.60 1.74
N LEU A 75 9.94 -4.22 1.02
CA LEU A 75 9.58 -2.82 0.77
C LEU A 75 8.51 -2.35 1.77
N SER A 76 8.72 -1.17 2.37
CA SER A 76 7.69 -0.47 3.13
C SER A 76 6.52 -0.04 2.23
N LYS A 77 5.37 0.33 2.82
CA LYS A 77 4.20 0.79 2.04
C LYS A 77 4.54 2.02 1.18
N ILE A 78 5.26 2.98 1.73
CA ILE A 78 5.67 4.19 1.00
C ILE A 78 6.68 3.90 -0.10
N GLU A 79 7.67 3.05 0.15
CA GLU A 79 8.64 2.66 -0.89
C GLU A 79 7.96 1.89 -2.02
N THR A 80 7.02 0.99 -1.70
CA THR A 80 6.24 0.23 -2.69
C THR A 80 5.51 1.18 -3.63
N LEU A 81 4.83 2.20 -3.11
CA LEU A 81 4.11 3.17 -3.93
C LEU A 81 5.07 4.02 -4.79
N ARG A 82 6.18 4.48 -4.22
CA ARG A 82 7.19 5.25 -4.96
C ARG A 82 7.79 4.44 -6.11
N LEU A 83 8.21 3.22 -5.84
CA LEU A 83 8.79 2.34 -6.85
C LEU A 83 7.78 1.93 -7.91
N ALA A 84 6.52 1.66 -7.54
CA ALA A 84 5.46 1.36 -8.51
C ALA A 84 5.25 2.51 -9.49
N SER A 85 5.16 3.75 -8.99
CA SER A 85 5.04 4.95 -9.83
C SER A 85 6.23 5.11 -10.78
N SER A 86 7.45 5.01 -10.25
CA SER A 86 8.66 5.05 -11.08
C SER A 86 8.71 3.92 -12.11
N TYR A 87 8.22 2.73 -11.77
CA TYR A 87 8.21 1.59 -12.69
C TYR A 87 7.22 1.78 -13.83
N ILE A 88 6.02 2.30 -13.57
CA ILE A 88 5.03 2.65 -14.60
C ILE A 88 5.64 3.66 -15.59
N SER A 89 6.23 4.75 -15.09
CA SER A 89 6.88 5.76 -15.95
C SER A 89 8.01 5.13 -16.77
N HIS A 90 8.83 4.28 -16.16
CA HIS A 90 9.92 3.58 -16.83
C HIS A 90 9.45 2.67 -17.97
N LEU A 91 8.35 1.93 -17.77
CA LEU A 91 7.73 1.12 -18.82
C LEU A 91 7.16 2.02 -19.94
N GLY A 92 6.50 3.12 -19.57
CA GLY A 92 5.98 4.09 -20.52
C GLY A 92 7.07 4.65 -21.44
N THR A 93 8.21 5.06 -20.89
CA THR A 93 9.31 5.58 -21.71
C THR A 93 9.92 4.51 -22.62
N GLN A 94 10.05 3.25 -22.18
CA GLN A 94 10.55 2.16 -23.02
C GLN A 94 9.62 1.88 -24.22
N LEU A 95 8.31 1.94 -23.99
CA LEU A 95 7.33 1.71 -25.06
C LEU A 95 7.34 2.85 -26.10
N ILE A 96 7.63 4.09 -25.69
CA ILE A 96 7.64 5.27 -26.56
C ILE A 96 8.99 5.42 -27.30
N ALA A 97 10.11 5.27 -26.60
CA ALA A 97 11.45 5.52 -27.16
C ALA A 97 12.00 4.33 -27.98
N GLY A 98 11.36 3.17 -27.94
CA GLY A 98 11.94 1.92 -28.47
C GLY A 98 13.19 1.50 -27.68
N PRO A 99 13.98 0.53 -28.17
CA PRO A 99 15.18 0.03 -27.48
C PRO A 99 16.35 1.04 -27.40
N ILE A 100 16.12 2.33 -27.67
CA ILE A 100 17.17 3.34 -27.78
C ILE A 100 17.31 4.08 -26.45
N GLU A 101 18.53 3.98 -25.92
CA GLU A 101 19.15 4.71 -24.81
C GLU A 101 18.27 4.91 -23.56
N GLN A 102 18.36 3.89 -22.71
CA GLN A 102 17.95 3.84 -21.31
C GLN A 102 17.67 5.21 -20.66
N PRO A 103 16.39 5.61 -20.55
CA PRO A 103 15.95 6.78 -19.78
C PRO A 103 16.30 6.67 -18.29
N CYS A 104 16.64 5.46 -17.82
CA CYS A 104 17.10 5.25 -16.46
C CYS A 104 18.46 5.89 -16.13
N LEU A 105 19.22 6.37 -17.12
CA LEU A 105 20.50 7.08 -16.92
C LEU A 105 20.33 8.59 -16.66
N SER A 106 19.17 9.19 -16.94
CA SER A 106 18.98 10.64 -16.81
C SER A 106 18.54 11.11 -15.42
N PHE A 107 18.07 10.19 -14.56
CA PHE A 107 17.80 10.49 -13.14
C PHE A 107 19.03 10.23 -12.27
N VAL A 108 20.07 11.03 -12.49
CA VAL A 108 21.23 11.11 -11.59
C VAL A 108 20.82 11.88 -10.35
N LYS A 109 20.56 11.18 -9.23
CA LYS A 109 20.73 11.79 -7.91
C LYS A 109 22.14 11.47 -7.41
N GLU A 110 22.95 12.51 -7.28
CA GLU A 110 24.20 12.56 -6.50
C GLU A 110 25.22 11.43 -6.80
N GLY A 111 25.88 11.53 -7.96
CA GLY A 111 27.27 11.09 -8.10
C GLY A 111 27.55 9.57 -8.08
N ARG A 112 26.54 8.71 -8.19
CA ARG A 112 26.74 7.29 -8.50
C ARG A 112 25.91 6.91 -9.71
N HIS A 113 26.56 6.41 -10.76
CA HIS A 113 25.89 5.75 -11.89
C HIS A 113 25.17 4.49 -11.37
N GLN A 114 23.99 4.68 -10.78
CA GLN A 114 23.06 3.63 -10.39
C GLN A 114 22.22 3.34 -11.62
N VAL A 115 22.58 2.30 -12.37
CA VAL A 115 21.66 1.73 -13.36
C VAL A 115 20.38 1.37 -12.59
N CYS A 116 19.23 1.90 -13.04
CA CYS A 116 17.96 1.68 -12.35
C CYS A 116 17.71 0.19 -12.09
N THR A 117 17.28 -0.15 -10.88
CA THR A 117 16.98 -1.52 -10.46
C THR A 117 16.03 -2.24 -11.43
N PHE A 118 15.14 -1.51 -12.11
CA PHE A 118 14.25 -2.04 -13.15
C PHE A 118 15.01 -2.48 -14.42
N CYS A 119 15.97 -1.68 -14.89
CA CYS A 119 16.83 -1.95 -16.04
C CYS A 119 17.73 -3.19 -15.81
N ILE A 120 18.30 -3.31 -14.60
CA ILE A 120 19.13 -4.48 -14.20
C ILE A 120 18.29 -5.75 -14.14
N ALA A 121 17.11 -5.70 -13.51
CA ALA A 121 16.22 -6.84 -13.38
C ALA A 121 15.71 -7.33 -14.75
N HIS A 122 15.35 -6.42 -15.65
CA HIS A 122 14.88 -6.77 -17.00
C HIS A 122 15.97 -7.45 -17.84
N LYS A 123 17.20 -6.90 -17.86
CA LYS A 123 18.33 -7.51 -18.59
C LYS A 123 18.65 -8.92 -18.08
N LYS A 124 18.68 -9.14 -16.75
CA LYS A 124 18.89 -10.48 -16.17
C LYS A 124 17.74 -11.44 -16.50
N ASN A 125 16.49 -10.99 -16.48
CA ASN A 125 15.34 -11.84 -16.82
C ASN A 125 15.35 -12.23 -18.30
N ASN A 126 15.72 -11.31 -19.20
CA ASN A 126 15.91 -11.62 -20.61
C ASN A 126 17.00 -12.68 -20.79
N VAL A 127 18.19 -12.49 -20.18
CA VAL A 127 19.28 -13.46 -20.23
C VAL A 127 18.86 -14.83 -19.69
N ARG A 128 18.14 -14.89 -18.55
CA ARG A 128 17.59 -16.13 -18.00
C ARG A 128 16.61 -16.79 -18.97
N ASN A 129 15.70 -16.04 -19.57
CA ASN A 129 14.74 -16.56 -20.54
C ASN A 129 15.42 -17.09 -21.81
N VAL A 130 16.47 -16.41 -22.30
CA VAL A 130 17.29 -16.87 -23.43
C VAL A 130 18.03 -18.16 -23.06
N LEU A 131 18.60 -18.26 -21.86
CA LEU A 131 19.25 -19.48 -21.37
C LEU A 131 18.26 -20.64 -21.25
N ILE A 132 17.07 -20.41 -20.68
CA ILE A 132 16.02 -21.45 -20.56
C ILE A 132 15.58 -21.92 -21.95
N ARG A 133 15.36 -20.99 -22.90
CA ARG A 133 15.05 -21.34 -24.30
C ARG A 133 16.18 -22.15 -24.94
N LYS A 134 17.45 -21.74 -24.77
CA LYS A 134 18.61 -22.50 -25.28
C LYS A 134 18.69 -23.90 -24.68
N LEU A 135 18.45 -24.05 -23.37
CA LEU A 135 18.43 -25.36 -22.71
C LEU A 135 17.28 -26.23 -23.23
N PHE A 136 16.11 -25.64 -23.50
CA PHE A 136 15.00 -26.35 -24.12
C PHE A 136 15.35 -26.80 -25.55
N TYR A 137 15.89 -25.91 -26.39
CA TYR A 137 16.35 -26.27 -27.73
C TYR A 137 17.41 -27.37 -27.73
N LEU A 138 18.42 -27.28 -26.87
CA LEU A 138 19.46 -28.31 -26.76
C LEU A 138 18.91 -29.66 -26.27
N LYS A 139 17.95 -29.66 -25.34
CA LYS A 139 17.28 -30.89 -24.90
C LYS A 139 16.47 -31.55 -26.02
N ASN A 140 15.78 -30.78 -26.85
CA ASN A 140 15.01 -31.34 -27.98
C ASN A 140 15.94 -31.77 -29.13
N TYR A 141 17.03 -31.03 -29.38
CA TYR A 141 18.02 -31.39 -30.39
C TYR A 141 18.78 -32.68 -30.05
N PHE A 142 19.03 -32.95 -28.76
CA PHE A 142 19.64 -34.20 -28.31
C PHE A 142 18.69 -35.41 -28.40
N VAL A 143 17.37 -35.16 -28.41
CA VAL A 143 16.36 -36.20 -28.66
C VAL A 143 16.30 -36.57 -30.14
N GLU A 144 16.51 -35.62 -31.05
CA GLU A 144 16.51 -35.86 -32.51
C GLU A 144 17.77 -36.55 -33.07
N ILE A 145 18.88 -36.58 -32.33
CA ILE A 145 20.12 -37.29 -32.73
C ILE A 145 20.22 -38.68 -32.07
N GLY A 146 19.26 -39.03 -31.22
CA GLY A 146 19.21 -40.31 -30.49
C GLY A 146 18.34 -41.40 -31.12
N GLU A 147 17.72 -41.16 -32.28
CA GLU A 147 17.04 -42.17 -33.11
C GLU A 147 17.82 -42.49 -34.39
#